data_AF-A0AA39CSQ1-F1
#
_entry.id   AF-A0AA39CSQ1-F1
#
_cell.length_a   1.000
_cell.length_b   1.000
_cell.length_c   1.000
_cell.angle_alpha   90.00
_cell.angle_beta   90.00
_cell.angle_gamma   90.00
#
_symmetry.space_group_name_H-M   'P 1'
#
loop_
_entity.id
_entity.type
_entity.pdbx_description
1 polymer ?
#
loop_
_entity_poly.entity_id
_entity_poly.type
_entity_poly.pdbx_seq_one_letter_code
_entity_poly.pdbx_strand_id
1 'polypeptide(L)'
;MGRQTPEFTQSCCGSAGRWPATSTRYIGPLQSCRPAAGTTRCGFTATIAAALPHEDPCALNTPALLAASGLSFSRNDEPVFGPLDFHVDAGEALLVQGGNGAGKTTLLRVLSGLAPPGAGQVLIDGKPAGNTERARYVAYLSHLPALKPDLDTLENLHFLCGLHGRRARQMPGNALAIVGLAGYEDTLVRHLSAGQKRRLALARIWLSPAPLWLLDEPYANLDLEGINLVNRMISAHLRSGGAALVTTHGAYAAPPTARALVARDLRLLWRRRGDALQPLLFALLVVVLFALAQGRDPQPLAATAGAVLWLAVLLAGQLALDSLFRSDAEDGSLEQWLLAPVPLAWLVLVRVLLHWATTALPLIILSPLLAEMLHLPHDQLPMLLASLLLGTPLLSLIGGVVAALTVGIRRSGILVALLSLPLYVPVLVFGAGSLAAASRGQDPVGALLMLGAGLVIALVLAPLATAAAIRISLS
;
A
#
# COMPACT_ATOMS: atom_id res chain seq x y z
N MET A 1 49.32 16.65 -35.04
CA MET A 1 48.38 15.55 -35.34
C MET A 1 48.54 14.49 -34.24
N GLY A 2 47.85 14.52 -33.11
CA GLY A 2 46.45 14.89 -32.86
C GLY A 2 45.69 13.63 -32.42
N ARG A 3 46.06 13.03 -31.27
CA ARG A 3 45.26 12.00 -30.58
C ARG A 3 44.29 12.72 -29.66
N GLN A 4 42.99 12.53 -29.88
CA GLN A 4 41.94 12.93 -28.95
C GLN A 4 41.05 11.72 -28.66
N THR A 5 41.08 11.32 -27.40
CA THR A 5 40.01 10.58 -26.72
C THR A 5 38.78 11.48 -26.58
N PRO A 6 37.54 10.99 -26.75
CA PRO A 6 36.39 11.62 -26.14
C PRO A 6 36.06 10.92 -24.82
N GLU A 7 36.12 11.71 -23.75
CA GLU A 7 35.44 11.48 -22.47
C GLU A 7 33.94 11.31 -22.72
N PHE A 8 33.33 10.25 -22.17
CA PHE A 8 31.87 10.22 -21.97
C PHE A 8 31.59 10.46 -20.49
N THR A 9 31.24 11.72 -20.23
CA THR A 9 30.73 12.25 -18.97
C THR A 9 29.51 11.48 -18.47
N GLN A 10 29.60 11.03 -17.22
CA GLN A 10 28.46 10.75 -16.36
C GLN A 10 27.58 11.99 -16.22
N SER A 11 26.27 11.82 -16.46
CA SER A 11 25.21 12.75 -16.07
C SER A 11 23.91 11.97 -15.79
N CYS A 12 23.73 11.65 -14.51
CA CYS A 12 22.51 11.76 -13.69
C CYS A 12 21.13 11.27 -14.18
N CYS A 13 20.55 10.46 -13.27
CA CYS A 13 19.17 10.50 -12.77
C CYS A 13 18.01 9.98 -13.63
N GLY A 14 17.55 8.77 -13.26
CA GLY A 14 16.28 8.67 -12.53
C GLY A 14 15.00 8.45 -13.34
N SER A 15 14.71 7.19 -13.67
CA SER A 15 13.35 6.75 -14.02
C SER A 15 13.10 5.30 -13.58
N ALA A 16 13.11 5.09 -12.25
CA ALA A 16 12.64 3.85 -11.68
C ALA A 16 11.09 3.78 -11.72
N GLY A 17 10.55 2.88 -12.54
CA GLY A 17 9.31 2.17 -12.25
C GLY A 17 7.98 2.91 -12.36
N ARG A 18 7.75 3.74 -13.39
CA ARG A 18 6.40 4.16 -13.79
C ARG A 18 6.08 3.67 -15.19
N TRP A 19 4.89 3.11 -15.37
CA TRP A 19 4.27 2.92 -16.68
C TRP A 19 3.95 4.30 -17.27
N PRO A 20 4.19 4.55 -18.57
CA PRO A 20 3.70 5.75 -19.22
C PRO A 20 2.16 5.77 -19.15
N ALA A 21 1.58 6.88 -18.72
CA ALA A 21 0.13 7.03 -18.49
C ALA A 21 -0.74 6.79 -19.74
N THR A 22 -0.13 6.72 -20.93
CA THR A 22 -0.78 6.52 -22.22
C THR A 22 -1.02 5.06 -22.60
N SER A 23 -0.51 4.06 -21.85
CA SER A 23 -0.56 2.64 -22.25
C SER A 23 -1.45 1.73 -21.38
N THR A 24 -2.35 2.29 -20.57
CA THR A 24 -3.17 1.51 -19.62
C THR A 24 -4.62 1.99 -19.62
N ARG A 25 -5.55 1.15 -20.10
CA ARG A 25 -7.00 1.35 -19.95
C ARG A 25 -7.58 0.44 -18.86
N TYR A 26 -8.68 0.89 -18.25
CA TYR A 26 -9.36 0.22 -17.14
C TYR A 26 -10.72 -0.30 -17.61
N ILE A 27 -11.04 -1.57 -17.31
CA ILE A 27 -12.43 -2.04 -17.31
C ILE A 27 -12.97 -1.84 -15.89
N GLY A 28 -14.08 -1.12 -15.77
CA GLY A 28 -14.78 -0.87 -14.50
C GLY A 28 -15.29 -2.16 -13.81
N PRO A 29 -15.80 -2.08 -12.57
CA PRO A 29 -16.18 -3.26 -11.81
C PRO A 29 -17.29 -4.06 -12.51
N LEU A 30 -17.02 -5.33 -12.78
CA LEU A 30 -18.05 -6.31 -13.17
C LEU A 30 -19.03 -6.48 -12.01
N GLN A 31 -20.18 -5.82 -12.08
CA GLN A 31 -21.26 -5.97 -11.11
C GLN A 31 -22.04 -7.27 -11.39
N SER A 32 -22.35 -8.03 -10.35
CA SER A 32 -23.27 -9.16 -10.43
C SER A 32 -24.70 -8.65 -10.65
N CYS A 33 -25.34 -9.00 -11.77
CA CYS A 33 -26.76 -8.75 -11.97
C CYS A 33 -27.59 -9.67 -11.06
N ARG A 34 -28.28 -9.12 -10.05
CA ARG A 34 -29.39 -9.81 -9.38
C ARG A 34 -30.67 -9.62 -10.21
N PRO A 35 -31.50 -10.65 -10.43
CA PRO A 35 -32.78 -10.45 -11.11
C PRO A 35 -33.75 -9.74 -10.18
N ALA A 36 -34.22 -8.56 -10.57
CA ALA A 36 -35.46 -7.98 -10.05
C ALA A 36 -36.61 -8.56 -10.88
N ALA A 37 -37.58 -9.18 -10.20
CA ALA A 37 -38.81 -9.66 -10.81
C ALA A 37 -39.60 -8.48 -11.41
N GLY A 38 -40.13 -8.68 -12.63
CA GLY A 38 -41.13 -7.78 -13.22
C GLY A 38 -40.56 -6.82 -14.25
N THR A 39 -40.96 -7.06 -15.49
CA THR A 39 -40.94 -6.17 -16.66
C THR A 39 -40.82 -4.68 -16.34
N THR A 40 -39.66 -4.09 -16.63
CA THR A 40 -39.56 -2.74 -17.22
C THR A 40 -38.21 -2.60 -17.93
N ARG A 41 -38.22 -2.13 -19.17
CA ARG A 41 -37.01 -1.71 -19.90
C ARG A 41 -36.20 -0.77 -19.01
N CYS A 42 -34.98 -1.15 -18.65
CA CYS A 42 -33.97 -0.23 -18.11
C CYS A 42 -32.83 -0.17 -19.12
N GLY A 43 -32.78 0.92 -19.89
CA GLY A 43 -31.59 1.31 -20.64
C GLY A 43 -30.50 1.71 -19.64
N PHE A 44 -29.33 1.11 -19.75
CA PHE A 44 -28.15 1.52 -19.01
C PHE A 44 -26.98 1.68 -19.97
N THR A 45 -26.66 2.93 -20.29
CA THR A 45 -25.38 3.39 -20.82
C THR A 45 -24.33 3.23 -19.73
N ALA A 46 -23.31 2.41 -19.98
CA ALA A 46 -22.08 2.43 -19.19
C ALA A 46 -21.32 3.72 -19.52
N THR A 47 -21.23 4.64 -18.55
CA THR A 47 -20.39 5.84 -18.69
C THR A 47 -18.93 5.40 -18.63
N ILE A 48 -18.30 5.33 -19.81
CA ILE A 48 -16.85 5.46 -19.95
C ILE A 48 -16.52 6.86 -19.40
N ALA A 49 -15.58 6.97 -18.46
CA ALA A 49 -15.02 8.27 -18.11
C ALA A 49 -14.33 8.82 -19.37
N ALA A 50 -15.02 9.71 -20.07
CA ALA A 50 -14.51 10.38 -21.25
C ALA A 50 -13.32 11.25 -20.85
N ALA A 51 -12.12 10.81 -21.22
CA ALA A 51 -11.07 11.78 -21.54
C ALA A 51 -11.53 12.56 -22.78
N LEU A 52 -11.34 13.87 -22.75
CA LEU A 52 -11.76 14.85 -23.76
C LEU A 52 -11.45 14.38 -25.21
N PRO A 53 -12.28 14.76 -26.20
CA PRO A 53 -12.08 14.37 -27.58
C PRO A 53 -10.83 15.07 -28.13
N HIS A 54 -9.77 14.31 -28.36
CA HIS A 54 -8.73 14.72 -29.30
C HIS A 54 -9.19 14.28 -30.70
N GLU A 55 -9.74 15.22 -31.46
CA GLU A 55 -9.81 15.09 -32.91
C GLU A 55 -8.40 15.23 -33.47
N ASP A 56 -7.70 14.11 -33.63
CA ASP A 56 -6.53 14.02 -34.50
C ASP A 56 -6.92 13.23 -35.75
N PRO A 57 -7.13 13.89 -36.91
CA PRO A 57 -7.47 13.24 -38.17
C PRO A 57 -6.20 12.67 -38.82
N CYS A 58 -5.60 11.63 -38.23
CA CYS A 58 -4.60 10.78 -38.89
C CYS A 58 -4.26 9.49 -38.10
N ALA A 59 -5.25 8.83 -37.47
CA ALA A 59 -5.02 7.48 -36.93
C ALA A 59 -5.08 6.46 -38.08
N LEU A 60 -3.93 5.97 -38.50
CA LEU A 60 -3.82 4.76 -39.32
C LEU A 60 -4.62 3.64 -38.63
N ASN A 61 -5.70 3.19 -39.28
CA ASN A 61 -6.62 2.13 -38.89
C ASN A 61 -5.87 0.80 -38.66
N THR A 62 -5.16 0.68 -37.54
CA THR A 62 -4.53 -0.57 -37.12
C THR A 62 -5.57 -1.31 -36.29
N PRO A 63 -6.07 -2.47 -36.73
CA PRO A 63 -7.09 -3.18 -35.99
C PRO A 63 -6.57 -3.56 -34.61
N ALA A 64 -7.44 -3.50 -33.60
CA ALA A 64 -7.10 -3.91 -32.24
C ALA A 64 -6.60 -5.36 -32.22
N LEU A 65 -5.58 -5.60 -31.40
CA LEU A 65 -4.90 -6.90 -31.27
C LEU A 65 -5.88 -7.96 -30.74
N LEU A 66 -6.79 -7.56 -29.84
CA LEU A 66 -7.97 -8.34 -29.48
C LEU A 66 -9.16 -7.42 -29.22
N ALA A 67 -10.34 -7.79 -29.70
CA ALA A 67 -11.60 -7.16 -29.34
C ALA A 67 -12.63 -8.19 -28.88
N ALA A 68 -13.45 -7.83 -27.91
CA ALA A 68 -14.62 -8.57 -27.49
C ALA A 68 -15.85 -7.72 -27.83
N SER A 69 -16.84 -8.32 -28.49
CA SER A 69 -18.10 -7.64 -28.81
C SER A 69 -19.28 -8.45 -28.30
N GLY A 70 -20.11 -7.81 -27.47
CA GLY A 70 -21.28 -8.40 -26.83
C GLY A 70 -20.97 -9.64 -25.99
N LEU A 71 -19.75 -9.78 -25.47
CA LEU A 71 -19.27 -11.02 -24.88
C LEU A 71 -19.98 -11.30 -23.56
N SER A 72 -20.62 -12.46 -23.45
CA SER A 72 -21.28 -12.91 -22.22
C SER A 72 -20.98 -14.36 -21.90
N PHE A 73 -21.14 -14.73 -20.64
CA PHE A 73 -20.97 -16.11 -20.17
C PHE A 73 -21.91 -16.40 -19.00
N SER A 74 -22.60 -17.54 -19.09
CA SER A 74 -23.47 -18.06 -18.04
C SER A 74 -22.99 -19.45 -17.59
N ARG A 75 -23.19 -19.77 -16.31
CA ARG A 75 -22.90 -21.08 -15.74
C ARG A 75 -24.18 -21.61 -15.12
N ASN A 76 -24.66 -22.77 -15.57
CA ASN A 76 -25.94 -23.35 -15.12
C ASN A 76 -27.10 -22.33 -15.21
N ASP A 77 -27.21 -21.66 -16.36
CA ASP A 77 -28.18 -20.58 -16.64
C ASP A 77 -28.08 -19.31 -15.77
N GLU A 78 -27.13 -19.25 -14.83
CA GLU A 78 -26.84 -18.05 -14.06
C GLU A 78 -25.78 -17.18 -14.78
N PRO A 79 -26.04 -15.89 -15.04
CA PRO A 79 -25.09 -15.02 -15.72
C PRO A 79 -23.88 -14.75 -14.83
N VAL A 80 -22.69 -15.07 -15.34
CA VAL A 80 -21.41 -14.82 -14.66
C VAL A 80 -20.86 -13.45 -15.03
N PHE A 81 -20.91 -13.09 -16.31
CA PHE A 81 -20.59 -11.75 -16.81
C PHE A 81 -21.26 -11.51 -18.18
N GLY A 82 -21.33 -10.24 -18.59
CA GLY A 82 -21.78 -9.84 -19.92
C GLY A 82 -23.13 -9.13 -19.95
N PRO A 83 -23.46 -8.46 -21.08
CA PRO A 83 -22.64 -8.28 -22.28
C PRO A 83 -21.45 -7.32 -22.05
N LEU A 84 -20.29 -7.63 -22.64
CA LEU A 84 -19.08 -6.80 -22.56
C LEU A 84 -18.54 -6.47 -23.95
N ASP A 85 -18.23 -5.19 -24.15
CA ASP A 85 -17.57 -4.65 -25.34
C ASP A 85 -16.27 -3.96 -24.92
N PHE A 86 -15.13 -4.46 -25.40
CA PHE A 86 -13.82 -3.86 -25.14
C PHE A 86 -12.81 -4.28 -26.21
N HIS A 87 -11.71 -3.55 -26.31
CA HIS A 87 -10.59 -3.90 -27.16
C HIS A 87 -9.25 -3.64 -26.45
N VAL A 88 -8.20 -4.28 -26.95
CA VAL A 88 -6.82 -4.15 -26.47
C VAL A 88 -5.92 -3.96 -27.68
N ASP A 89 -5.15 -2.88 -27.67
CA ASP A 89 -4.24 -2.55 -28.75
C ASP A 89 -2.83 -3.05 -28.48
N ALA A 90 -2.02 -3.15 -29.54
CA ALA A 90 -0.60 -3.46 -29.41
C ALA A 90 0.10 -2.39 -28.54
N GLY A 91 0.96 -2.83 -27.61
CA GLY A 91 1.64 -1.95 -26.66
C GLY A 91 0.80 -1.56 -25.44
N GLU A 92 -0.40 -2.11 -25.30
CA GLU A 92 -1.32 -1.79 -24.21
C GLU A 92 -1.43 -2.93 -23.18
N ALA A 93 -1.59 -2.55 -21.91
CA ALA A 93 -2.03 -3.47 -20.86
C ALA A 93 -3.42 -3.08 -20.33
N LEU A 94 -4.33 -4.05 -20.33
CA LEU A 94 -5.67 -3.91 -19.77
C LEU A 94 -5.76 -4.61 -18.41
N LEU A 95 -6.23 -3.87 -17.40
CA LEU A 95 -6.41 -4.40 -16.05
C LEU A 95 -7.89 -4.75 -15.80
N VAL A 96 -8.15 -6.02 -15.46
CA VAL A 96 -9.49 -6.51 -15.10
C VAL A 96 -9.62 -6.56 -13.59
N GLN A 97 -10.47 -5.69 -13.04
CA GLN A 97 -10.75 -5.58 -11.60
C GLN A 97 -12.17 -6.05 -11.28
N GLY A 98 -12.37 -6.61 -10.08
CA GLY A 98 -13.66 -7.10 -9.61
C GLY A 98 -13.52 -7.90 -8.32
N GLY A 99 -14.63 -8.17 -7.64
CA GLY A 99 -14.65 -8.99 -6.42
C GLY A 99 -14.28 -10.47 -6.66
N ASN A 100 -14.20 -11.24 -5.58
CA ASN A 100 -14.13 -12.71 -5.68
C ASN A 100 -15.42 -13.22 -6.34
N GLY A 101 -15.30 -14.15 -7.28
CA GLY A 101 -16.46 -14.70 -7.99
C GLY A 101 -17.04 -13.82 -9.11
N ALA A 102 -16.51 -12.61 -9.35
CA ALA A 102 -16.99 -11.70 -10.41
C ALA A 102 -16.69 -12.15 -11.86
N GLY A 103 -16.25 -13.39 -12.07
CA GLY A 103 -16.02 -13.94 -13.40
C GLY A 103 -14.68 -13.58 -14.06
N LYS A 104 -13.70 -12.99 -13.37
CA LYS A 104 -12.39 -12.59 -13.96
C LYS A 104 -11.62 -13.75 -14.61
N THR A 105 -11.40 -14.83 -13.86
CA THR A 105 -10.80 -16.06 -14.38
C THR A 105 -11.67 -16.65 -15.50
N THR A 106 -12.99 -16.57 -15.38
CA THR A 106 -13.92 -17.06 -16.41
C THR A 106 -13.77 -16.26 -17.71
N LEU A 107 -13.64 -14.93 -17.63
CA LEU A 107 -13.39 -14.05 -18.76
C LEU A 107 -12.06 -14.41 -19.45
N LEU A 108 -10.97 -14.56 -18.69
CA LEU A 108 -9.69 -15.00 -19.26
C LEU A 108 -9.77 -16.37 -19.95
N ARG A 109 -10.56 -17.29 -19.40
CA ARG A 109 -10.79 -18.61 -20.01
C ARG A 109 -11.58 -18.52 -21.32
N VAL A 110 -12.58 -17.64 -21.39
CA VAL A 110 -13.32 -17.39 -22.65
C VAL A 110 -12.42 -16.73 -23.70
N LEU A 111 -11.62 -15.74 -23.30
CA LEU A 111 -10.68 -15.05 -24.19
C LEU A 111 -9.52 -15.94 -24.69
N SER A 112 -9.05 -16.89 -23.87
CA SER A 112 -8.05 -17.88 -24.29
C SER A 112 -8.62 -19.03 -25.13
N GLY A 113 -9.94 -19.14 -25.24
CA GLY A 113 -10.63 -20.23 -25.94
C GLY A 113 -10.81 -21.51 -25.12
N LEU A 114 -10.45 -21.51 -23.84
CA LEU A 114 -10.67 -22.62 -22.90
C LEU A 114 -12.13 -22.79 -22.45
N ALA A 115 -12.98 -21.81 -22.74
CA ALA A 115 -14.43 -21.89 -22.55
C ALA A 115 -15.15 -21.22 -23.72
N PRO A 116 -16.27 -21.78 -24.23
CA PRO A 116 -17.07 -21.11 -25.24
C PRO A 116 -17.78 -19.89 -24.64
N PRO A 117 -17.92 -18.77 -25.38
CA PRO A 117 -18.78 -17.67 -24.97
C PRO A 117 -20.25 -18.12 -24.97
N GLY A 118 -21.06 -17.58 -24.06
CA GLY A 118 -22.52 -17.77 -24.05
C GLY A 118 -23.21 -16.95 -25.13
N ALA A 119 -22.75 -15.72 -25.34
CA ALA A 119 -23.09 -14.88 -26.50
C ALA A 119 -21.92 -13.93 -26.83
N GLY A 120 -22.02 -13.28 -27.99
CA GLY A 120 -20.98 -12.39 -28.50
C GLY A 120 -19.82 -13.12 -29.14
N GLN A 121 -18.79 -12.36 -29.54
CA GLN A 121 -17.65 -12.88 -30.27
C GLN A 121 -16.34 -12.23 -29.82
N VAL A 122 -15.24 -12.97 -30.00
CA VAL A 122 -13.87 -12.47 -29.81
C VAL A 122 -13.26 -12.30 -31.19
N LEU A 123 -12.68 -11.13 -31.44
CA LEU A 123 -11.99 -10.79 -32.67
C LEU A 123 -10.50 -10.64 -32.41
N ILE A 124 -9.68 -11.08 -33.34
CA ILE A 124 -8.22 -10.85 -33.39
C ILE A 124 -7.93 -10.15 -34.71
N ASP A 125 -7.22 -9.03 -34.68
CA ASP A 125 -6.92 -8.21 -35.86
C ASP A 125 -8.20 -7.91 -36.69
N GLY A 126 -9.31 -7.65 -36.00
CA GLY A 126 -10.62 -7.34 -36.59
C GLY A 126 -11.40 -8.54 -37.16
N LYS A 127 -10.89 -9.78 -37.04
CA LYS A 127 -11.55 -10.99 -37.56
C LYS A 127 -12.05 -11.88 -36.43
N PRO A 128 -13.26 -12.48 -36.52
CA PRO A 128 -13.71 -13.47 -35.54
C PRO A 128 -12.68 -14.59 -35.36
N ALA A 129 -12.32 -14.85 -34.11
CA ALA A 129 -11.29 -15.81 -33.75
C ALA A 129 -11.88 -17.01 -33.01
N GLY A 130 -11.74 -18.19 -33.60
CA GLY A 130 -12.12 -19.46 -32.99
C GLY A 130 -11.10 -19.91 -31.95
N ASN A 131 -11.24 -21.16 -31.48
CA ASN A 131 -10.33 -21.71 -30.48
C ASN A 131 -8.90 -21.87 -31.04
N THR A 132 -8.77 -22.32 -32.29
CA THR A 132 -7.49 -22.59 -32.94
C THR A 132 -6.68 -21.32 -33.18
N GLU A 133 -7.33 -20.24 -33.61
CA GLU A 133 -6.70 -18.93 -33.81
C GLU A 133 -6.23 -18.36 -32.48
N ARG A 134 -7.08 -18.40 -31.45
CA ARG A 134 -6.75 -17.90 -30.10
C ARG A 134 -5.59 -18.68 -29.47
N ALA A 135 -5.54 -20.00 -29.64
CA ALA A 135 -4.47 -20.83 -29.11
C ALA A 135 -3.07 -20.49 -29.65
N ARG A 136 -2.98 -19.91 -30.87
CA ARG A 136 -1.71 -19.45 -31.46
C ARG A 136 -1.35 -18.02 -31.07
N TYR A 137 -2.34 -17.23 -30.66
CA TYR A 137 -2.22 -15.80 -30.44
C TYR A 137 -2.11 -15.40 -28.96
N VAL A 138 -2.51 -16.32 -28.06
CA VAL A 138 -2.61 -16.07 -26.63
C VAL A 138 -1.63 -16.94 -25.82
N ALA A 139 -0.86 -16.32 -24.94
CA ALA A 139 -0.20 -16.99 -23.82
C ALA A 139 -1.04 -16.79 -22.55
N TYR A 140 -1.49 -17.88 -21.94
CA TYR A 140 -2.30 -17.83 -20.73
C TYR A 140 -1.52 -18.31 -19.50
N LEU A 141 -1.43 -17.44 -18.48
CA LEU A 141 -1.02 -17.81 -17.13
C LEU A 141 -2.28 -18.03 -16.29
N SER A 142 -2.66 -19.29 -16.13
CA SER A 142 -3.82 -19.66 -15.32
C SER A 142 -3.51 -19.63 -13.82
N HIS A 143 -4.56 -19.69 -13.00
CA HIS A 143 -4.45 -19.94 -11.55
C HIS A 143 -3.65 -21.21 -11.21
N LEU A 144 -3.75 -22.27 -12.04
CA LEU A 144 -2.89 -23.45 -11.94
C LEU A 144 -1.62 -23.23 -12.78
N PRO A 145 -0.42 -23.52 -12.24
CA PRO A 145 0.84 -23.22 -12.91
C PRO A 145 1.13 -24.14 -14.10
N ALA A 146 0.43 -25.27 -14.24
CA ALA A 146 0.65 -26.29 -15.27
C ALA A 146 2.12 -26.74 -15.34
N LEU A 147 2.63 -27.18 -14.19
CA LEU A 147 3.97 -27.74 -14.01
C LEU A 147 3.83 -29.17 -13.48
N LYS A 148 4.56 -30.14 -14.06
CA LYS A 148 4.58 -31.52 -13.56
C LYS A 148 5.57 -31.59 -12.38
N PRO A 149 5.14 -32.04 -11.19
CA PRO A 149 5.99 -32.05 -9.99
C PRO A 149 7.17 -33.04 -10.07
N ASP A 150 7.08 -34.03 -10.94
CA ASP A 150 8.05 -35.10 -11.11
C ASP A 150 9.12 -34.82 -12.16
N LEU A 151 8.98 -33.72 -12.90
CA LEU A 151 9.96 -33.23 -13.84
C LEU A 151 10.76 -32.08 -13.22
N ASP A 152 11.98 -31.88 -13.69
CA ASP A 152 12.80 -30.72 -13.30
C ASP A 152 12.32 -29.42 -13.99
N THR A 153 12.95 -28.30 -13.62
CA THR A 153 12.52 -27.00 -14.14
C THR A 153 12.78 -26.84 -15.63
N LEU A 154 13.92 -27.32 -16.13
CA LEU A 154 14.27 -27.26 -17.54
C LEU A 154 13.38 -28.16 -18.38
N GLU A 155 13.14 -29.40 -17.97
CA GLU A 155 12.25 -30.37 -18.60
C GLU A 155 10.84 -29.80 -18.77
N ASN A 156 10.30 -29.18 -17.71
CA ASN A 156 9.00 -28.50 -17.79
C ASN A 156 9.02 -27.39 -18.86
N LEU A 157 10.05 -26.54 -18.88
CA LEU A 157 10.14 -25.44 -19.86
C LEU A 157 10.36 -25.96 -21.28
N HIS A 158 11.20 -26.97 -21.47
CA HIS A 158 11.47 -27.61 -22.77
C HIS A 158 10.20 -28.23 -23.36
N PHE A 159 9.45 -28.97 -22.55
CA PHE A 159 8.16 -29.53 -22.96
C PHE A 159 7.20 -28.43 -23.44
N LEU A 160 7.08 -27.35 -22.68
CA LEU A 160 6.19 -26.24 -23.02
C LEU A 160 6.66 -25.45 -24.26
N CYS A 161 7.96 -25.29 -24.45
CA CYS A 161 8.53 -24.73 -25.68
C CYS A 161 8.27 -25.61 -26.89
N GLY A 162 8.29 -26.94 -26.73
CA GLY A 162 7.91 -27.87 -27.78
C GLY A 162 6.45 -27.74 -28.19
N LEU A 163 5.57 -27.47 -27.23
CA LEU A 163 4.12 -27.36 -27.46
C LEU A 163 3.69 -26.01 -28.07
N HIS A 164 4.26 -24.91 -27.59
CA HIS A 164 3.82 -23.55 -27.94
C HIS A 164 4.83 -22.75 -28.76
N GLY A 165 5.98 -23.36 -29.07
CA GLY A 165 7.12 -22.65 -29.61
C GLY A 165 7.79 -21.74 -28.57
N ARG A 166 8.84 -21.04 -29.00
CA ARG A 166 9.55 -20.05 -28.19
C ARG A 166 9.99 -18.85 -29.02
N ARG A 167 10.20 -17.72 -28.38
CA ARG A 167 10.90 -16.57 -28.98
C ARG A 167 12.32 -16.99 -29.35
N ALA A 168 12.74 -16.73 -30.59
CA ALA A 168 14.04 -17.18 -31.12
C ALA A 168 15.22 -16.77 -30.22
N ARG A 169 15.18 -15.56 -29.64
CA ARG A 169 16.22 -14.99 -28.77
C ARG A 169 16.17 -15.46 -27.31
N GLN A 170 15.16 -16.22 -26.89
CA GLN A 170 15.01 -16.66 -25.51
C GLN A 170 15.25 -18.16 -25.39
N MET A 171 16.19 -18.54 -24.52
CA MET A 171 16.50 -19.93 -24.18
C MET A 171 15.91 -20.27 -22.80
N PRO A 172 15.46 -21.51 -22.54
CA PRO A 172 14.90 -21.91 -21.26
C PRO A 172 15.78 -21.56 -20.04
N GLY A 173 17.08 -21.83 -20.11
CA GLY A 173 18.03 -21.46 -19.05
C GLY A 173 18.11 -19.95 -18.81
N ASN A 174 18.11 -19.13 -19.87
CA ASN A 174 18.09 -17.67 -19.72
C ASN A 174 16.78 -17.18 -19.09
N ALA A 175 15.65 -17.81 -19.44
CA ALA A 175 14.37 -17.48 -18.84
C ALA A 175 14.34 -17.82 -17.34
N LEU A 176 14.95 -18.93 -16.91
CA LEU A 176 15.13 -19.26 -15.48
C LEU A 176 15.95 -18.20 -14.76
N ALA A 177 17.08 -17.79 -15.35
CA ALA A 177 17.91 -16.73 -14.78
C ALA A 177 17.15 -15.41 -14.64
N ILE A 178 16.38 -15.01 -15.66
CA ILE A 178 15.55 -13.79 -15.64
C ILE A 178 14.55 -13.79 -14.49
N VAL A 179 13.95 -14.94 -14.18
CA VAL A 179 12.98 -15.05 -13.08
C VAL A 179 13.61 -15.29 -11.70
N GLY A 180 14.95 -15.28 -11.61
CA GLY A 180 15.69 -15.50 -10.38
C GLY A 180 15.72 -16.95 -9.93
N LEU A 181 15.71 -17.90 -10.89
CA LEU A 181 15.84 -19.34 -10.68
C LEU A 181 17.13 -19.90 -11.31
N ALA A 182 18.17 -19.07 -11.47
CA ALA A 182 19.49 -19.57 -11.86
C ALA A 182 20.02 -20.55 -10.81
N GLY A 183 20.56 -21.69 -11.22
CA GLY A 183 21.02 -22.76 -10.33
C GLY A 183 19.94 -23.78 -9.93
N TYR A 184 18.69 -23.59 -10.38
CA TYR A 184 17.58 -24.52 -10.12
C TYR A 184 17.23 -25.39 -11.34
N GLU A 185 18.05 -25.37 -12.38
CA GLU A 185 17.81 -26.01 -13.68
C GLU A 185 17.34 -27.47 -13.52
N ASP A 186 18.11 -28.27 -12.79
CA ASP A 186 17.87 -29.70 -12.57
C ASP A 186 17.03 -30.00 -11.30
N THR A 187 16.44 -28.97 -10.70
CA THR A 187 15.62 -29.14 -9.48
C THR A 187 14.20 -29.59 -9.83
N LEU A 188 13.77 -30.70 -9.22
CA LEU A 188 12.41 -31.20 -9.37
C LEU A 188 11.37 -30.20 -8.83
N VAL A 189 10.32 -29.97 -9.62
CA VAL A 189 9.30 -28.95 -9.30
C VAL A 189 8.63 -29.20 -7.95
N ARG A 190 8.49 -30.44 -7.50
CA ARG A 190 7.94 -30.74 -6.17
C ARG A 190 8.73 -30.11 -5.02
N HIS A 191 10.03 -29.92 -5.17
CA HIS A 191 10.91 -29.32 -4.15
C HIS A 191 10.88 -27.79 -4.17
N LEU A 192 10.23 -27.16 -5.16
CA LEU A 192 10.10 -25.71 -5.24
C LEU A 192 9.01 -25.18 -4.30
N SER A 193 9.28 -24.02 -3.70
CA SER A 193 8.28 -23.25 -2.95
C SER A 193 7.16 -22.75 -3.86
N ALA A 194 6.03 -22.31 -3.28
CA ALA A 194 4.92 -21.76 -4.06
C ALA A 194 5.33 -20.55 -4.91
N GLY A 195 6.17 -19.65 -4.37
CA GLY A 195 6.70 -18.50 -5.09
C GLY A 195 7.69 -18.90 -6.20
N GLN A 196 8.55 -19.90 -5.97
CA GLN A 196 9.44 -20.44 -6.99
C GLN A 196 8.66 -21.11 -8.13
N LYS A 197 7.60 -21.87 -7.82
CA LYS A 197 6.68 -22.42 -8.82
C LYS A 197 6.00 -21.32 -9.63
N ARG A 198 5.64 -20.20 -9.00
CA ARG A 198 5.08 -19.04 -9.71
C ARG A 198 6.09 -18.39 -10.65
N ARG A 199 7.34 -18.18 -10.18
CA ARG A 199 8.46 -17.68 -10.99
C ARG A 199 8.74 -18.59 -12.18
N LEU A 200 8.70 -19.92 -12.01
CA LEU A 200 8.84 -20.89 -13.10
C LEU A 200 7.68 -20.79 -14.12
N ALA A 201 6.44 -20.62 -13.65
CA ALA A 201 5.30 -20.40 -14.55
C ALA A 201 5.41 -19.05 -15.32
N LEU A 202 6.03 -18.03 -14.73
CA LEU A 202 6.34 -16.77 -15.43
C LEU A 202 7.43 -16.95 -16.48
N ALA A 203 8.45 -17.78 -16.22
CA ALA A 203 9.48 -18.11 -17.22
C ALA A 203 8.86 -18.71 -18.50
N ARG A 204 7.81 -19.54 -18.35
CA ARG A 204 7.03 -20.04 -19.49
C ARG A 204 6.41 -18.90 -20.31
N ILE A 205 5.77 -17.94 -19.65
CA ILE A 205 5.15 -16.79 -20.34
C ILE A 205 6.21 -15.97 -21.07
N TRP A 206 7.36 -15.75 -20.44
CA TRP A 206 8.48 -15.04 -21.04
C TRP A 206 9.00 -15.69 -22.34
N LEU A 207 9.03 -17.02 -22.39
CA LEU A 207 9.45 -17.79 -23.56
C LEU A 207 8.43 -17.75 -24.70
N SER A 208 7.15 -17.55 -24.40
CA SER A 208 6.08 -17.66 -25.40
C SER A 208 6.18 -16.61 -26.52
N PRO A 209 6.03 -16.99 -27.79
CA PRO A 209 6.01 -16.04 -28.91
C PRO A 209 4.67 -15.30 -29.04
N ALA A 210 3.65 -15.64 -28.24
CA ALA A 210 2.31 -15.08 -28.38
C ALA A 210 2.29 -13.55 -28.17
N PRO A 211 1.59 -12.79 -29.04
CA PRO A 211 1.47 -11.34 -28.93
C PRO A 211 0.58 -10.91 -27.77
N LEU A 212 -0.44 -11.69 -27.39
CA LEU A 212 -1.31 -11.38 -26.26
C LEU A 212 -0.99 -12.24 -25.03
N TRP A 213 -0.74 -11.60 -23.90
CA TRP A 213 -0.58 -12.28 -22.60
C TRP A 213 -1.83 -12.13 -21.75
N LEU A 214 -2.46 -13.24 -21.38
CA LEU A 214 -3.55 -13.27 -20.42
C LEU A 214 -3.00 -13.75 -19.08
N LEU A 215 -2.99 -12.90 -18.07
CA LEU A 215 -2.34 -13.15 -16.80
C LEU A 215 -3.37 -13.20 -15.66
N ASP A 216 -3.63 -14.40 -15.16
CA ASP A 216 -4.54 -14.59 -14.03
C ASP A 216 -3.77 -14.48 -12.71
N GLU A 217 -3.98 -13.40 -11.96
CA GLU A 217 -3.30 -13.06 -10.69
C GLU A 217 -1.77 -13.19 -10.73
N PRO A 218 -1.04 -12.58 -11.69
CA PRO A 218 0.40 -12.82 -11.88
C PRO A 218 1.26 -12.54 -10.64
N TYR A 219 0.76 -11.71 -9.72
CA TYR A 219 1.45 -11.30 -8.48
C TYR A 219 1.27 -12.27 -7.30
N ALA A 220 0.39 -13.28 -7.41
CA ALA A 220 0.10 -14.18 -6.30
C ALA A 220 1.35 -14.95 -5.84
N ASN A 221 1.54 -15.07 -4.51
CA ASN A 221 2.67 -15.77 -3.88
C ASN A 221 4.06 -15.21 -4.24
N LEU A 222 4.15 -13.94 -4.64
CA LEU A 222 5.42 -13.26 -4.92
C LEU A 222 5.72 -12.19 -3.88
N ASP A 223 7.01 -12.05 -3.59
CA ASP A 223 7.58 -10.95 -2.82
C ASP A 223 7.70 -9.67 -3.66
N LEU A 224 8.14 -8.57 -3.05
CA LEU A 224 8.32 -7.29 -3.74
C LEU A 224 9.25 -7.39 -4.95
N GLU A 225 10.29 -8.23 -4.88
CA GLU A 225 11.19 -8.47 -6.00
C GLU A 225 10.46 -9.19 -7.15
N GLY A 226 9.69 -10.23 -6.84
CA GLY A 226 8.86 -10.95 -7.81
C GLY A 226 7.80 -10.06 -8.47
N ILE A 227 7.19 -9.14 -7.72
CA ILE A 227 6.26 -8.15 -8.26
C ILE A 227 6.97 -7.23 -9.28
N ASN A 228 8.15 -6.73 -8.92
CA ASN A 228 8.94 -5.88 -9.82
C ASN A 228 9.41 -6.63 -11.07
N LEU A 229 9.74 -7.92 -10.93
CA LEU A 229 10.04 -8.81 -12.06
C LEU A 229 8.86 -8.88 -13.03
N VAL A 230 7.64 -9.17 -12.54
CA VAL A 230 6.43 -9.23 -13.38
C VAL A 230 6.22 -7.91 -14.12
N ASN A 231 6.33 -6.78 -13.41
CA ASN A 231 6.19 -5.46 -14.04
C ASN A 231 7.20 -5.26 -15.18
N ARG A 232 8.49 -5.58 -14.96
CA ARG A 232 9.52 -5.48 -16.01
C ARG A 232 9.22 -6.37 -17.21
N MET A 233 8.75 -7.60 -16.98
CA MET A 233 8.41 -8.54 -18.04
C MET A 233 7.26 -8.01 -18.90
N ILE A 234 6.18 -7.53 -18.28
CA ILE A 234 5.06 -6.95 -19.00
C ILE A 234 5.52 -5.70 -19.76
N SER A 235 6.31 -4.80 -19.14
CA SER A 235 6.78 -3.58 -19.82
C SER A 235 7.66 -3.89 -21.03
N ALA A 236 8.50 -4.91 -20.93
CA ALA A 236 9.31 -5.36 -22.05
C ALA A 236 8.45 -5.94 -23.19
N HIS A 237 7.40 -6.69 -22.84
CA HIS A 237 6.45 -7.25 -23.79
C HIS A 237 5.67 -6.16 -24.54
N LEU A 238 5.15 -5.16 -23.82
CA LEU A 238 4.44 -4.03 -24.44
C LEU A 238 5.34 -3.23 -25.38
N ARG A 239 6.57 -2.93 -24.98
CA ARG A 239 7.55 -2.24 -25.85
C ARG A 239 7.92 -3.03 -27.11
N SER A 240 7.75 -4.35 -27.10
CA SER A 240 7.95 -5.19 -28.28
C SER A 240 6.72 -5.28 -29.20
N GLY A 241 5.66 -4.51 -28.94
CA GLY A 241 4.41 -4.51 -29.70
C GLY A 241 3.41 -5.58 -29.26
N GLY A 242 3.66 -6.26 -28.14
CA GLY A 242 2.70 -7.18 -27.53
C GLY A 242 1.67 -6.45 -26.68
N ALA A 243 0.64 -7.17 -26.24
CA ALA A 243 -0.37 -6.67 -25.32
C ALA A 243 -0.54 -7.61 -24.12
N ALA A 244 -1.12 -7.11 -23.03
CA ALA A 244 -1.41 -7.91 -21.84
C ALA A 244 -2.79 -7.62 -21.26
N LEU A 245 -3.49 -8.66 -20.79
CA LEU A 245 -4.69 -8.54 -19.98
C LEU A 245 -4.40 -9.17 -18.62
N VAL A 246 -4.52 -8.39 -17.55
CA VAL A 246 -4.10 -8.81 -16.20
C VAL A 246 -5.28 -8.79 -15.25
N THR A 247 -5.51 -9.87 -14.51
CA THR A 247 -6.47 -9.89 -13.40
C THR A 247 -5.74 -9.70 -12.07
N THR A 248 -6.32 -8.94 -11.16
CA THR A 248 -5.82 -8.81 -9.78
C THR A 248 -6.99 -8.90 -8.81
N HIS A 249 -6.86 -9.71 -7.76
CA HIS A 249 -7.88 -9.86 -6.71
C HIS A 249 -7.69 -8.92 -5.50
N GLY A 250 -6.71 -8.02 -5.58
CA GLY A 250 -6.35 -7.10 -4.50
C GLY A 250 -4.86 -6.84 -4.57
N ALA A 251 -4.47 -5.62 -4.21
CA ALA A 251 -3.11 -5.08 -4.33
C ALA A 251 -2.62 -4.90 -5.77
N TYR A 252 -3.10 -3.81 -6.40
CA TYR A 252 -2.18 -2.93 -7.12
C TYR A 252 -0.90 -2.83 -6.27
N ALA A 253 0.27 -3.09 -6.86
CA ALA A 253 1.54 -2.76 -6.23
C ALA A 253 1.51 -1.25 -6.02
N ALA A 254 1.01 -0.84 -4.86
CA ALA A 254 0.92 0.55 -4.54
C ALA A 254 2.33 1.12 -4.71
N PRO A 255 2.49 2.30 -5.35
CA PRO A 255 3.74 3.04 -5.21
C PRO A 255 4.09 3.05 -3.73
N PRO A 256 5.37 3.08 -3.33
CA PRO A 256 5.77 2.95 -1.93
C PRO A 256 5.30 4.18 -1.14
N THR A 257 4.00 4.28 -0.87
CA THR A 257 3.28 5.46 -0.39
C THR A 257 3.71 5.76 1.03
N ALA A 258 3.88 4.72 1.85
CA ALA A 258 4.49 4.85 3.17
C ALA A 258 5.90 5.43 3.10
N ARG A 259 6.76 4.94 2.19
CA ARG A 259 8.13 5.48 2.03
C ARG A 259 8.11 6.91 1.50
N ALA A 260 7.21 7.23 0.58
CA ALA A 260 7.05 8.57 0.03
C ALA A 260 6.56 9.56 1.10
N LEU A 261 5.58 9.14 1.92
CA LEU A 261 5.05 9.90 3.04
C LEU A 261 6.14 10.15 4.09
N VAL A 262 6.85 9.11 4.52
CA VAL A 262 7.97 9.22 5.46
C VAL A 262 9.07 10.12 4.91
N ALA A 263 9.48 9.95 3.65
CA ALA A 263 10.51 10.78 3.05
C ALA A 263 10.11 12.25 2.93
N ARG A 264 8.83 12.54 2.63
CA ARG A 264 8.27 13.91 2.61
C ARG A 264 8.34 14.53 4.00
N ASP A 265 7.83 13.82 5.00
CA ASP A 265 7.71 14.33 6.36
C ASP A 265 9.07 14.54 7.03
N LEU A 266 10.04 13.63 6.84
CA LEU A 266 11.42 13.84 7.31
C LEU A 266 12.07 15.07 6.66
N ARG A 267 11.79 15.33 5.37
CA ARG A 267 12.29 16.53 4.70
C ARG A 267 11.62 17.80 5.22
N LEU A 268 10.32 17.76 5.51
CA LEU A 268 9.60 18.88 6.12
C LEU A 268 10.14 19.17 7.51
N LEU A 269 10.35 18.15 8.33
CA LEU A 269 10.97 18.27 9.65
C LEU A 269 12.37 18.90 9.57
N TRP A 270 13.21 18.44 8.65
CA TRP A 270 14.55 19.02 8.48
C TRP A 270 14.50 20.49 8.08
N ARG A 271 13.57 20.86 7.19
CA ARG A 271 13.37 22.26 6.76
C ARG A 271 12.75 23.14 7.84
N ARG A 272 11.91 22.56 8.72
CA ARG A 272 11.21 23.24 9.82
C ARG A 272 11.67 22.73 11.19
N ARG A 273 12.98 22.55 11.35
CA ARG A 273 13.57 22.04 12.61
C ARG A 273 13.25 22.91 13.84
N GLY A 274 12.91 24.18 13.64
CA GLY A 274 12.42 25.07 14.70
C GLY A 274 11.12 24.59 15.33
N ASP A 275 10.21 24.01 14.55
CA ASP A 275 8.91 23.53 15.04
C ASP A 275 9.07 22.32 15.98
N ALA A 276 10.11 21.51 15.77
CA ALA A 276 10.45 20.38 16.64
C ALA A 276 10.99 20.81 18.02
N LEU A 277 11.57 22.02 18.12
CA LEU A 277 12.08 22.56 19.39
C LEU A 277 10.95 23.07 20.29
N GLN A 278 9.80 23.45 19.72
CA GLN A 278 8.72 24.07 20.49
C GLN A 278 8.16 23.16 21.60
N PRO A 279 7.81 21.88 21.35
CA PRO A 279 7.36 20.97 22.42
C PRO A 279 8.43 20.72 23.49
N LEU A 280 9.71 20.63 23.09
CA LEU A 280 10.85 20.42 24.00
C LEU A 280 11.01 21.61 24.96
N LEU A 281 11.01 22.83 24.42
CA LEU A 281 11.12 24.05 25.21
C LEU A 281 9.91 24.24 26.11
N PHE A 282 8.71 23.89 25.64
CA PHE A 282 7.50 23.96 26.44
C PHE A 282 7.53 22.97 27.62
N ALA A 283 7.90 21.71 27.39
CA ALA A 283 8.05 20.72 28.46
C ALA A 283 9.12 21.15 29.48
N LEU A 284 10.26 21.64 28.99
CA LEU A 284 11.31 22.21 29.84
C LEU A 284 10.79 23.38 30.67
N LEU A 285 10.04 24.32 30.07
CA LEU A 285 9.44 25.45 30.76
C LEU A 285 8.49 24.98 31.87
N VAL A 286 7.61 24.02 31.59
CA VAL A 286 6.68 23.46 32.60
C VAL A 286 7.45 22.86 33.78
N VAL A 287 8.50 22.06 33.51
CA VAL A 287 9.33 21.44 34.54
C VAL A 287 10.07 22.49 35.37
N VAL A 288 10.67 23.49 34.71
CA VAL A 288 11.39 24.58 35.39
C VAL A 288 10.45 25.41 36.26
N LEU A 289 9.29 25.80 35.73
CA LEU A 289 8.31 26.58 36.49
C LEU A 289 7.79 25.79 37.69
N PHE A 290 7.55 24.49 37.54
CA PHE A 290 7.14 23.65 38.65
C PHE A 290 8.24 23.52 39.72
N ALA A 291 9.48 23.29 39.31
CA ALA A 291 10.62 23.24 40.21
C ALA A 291 10.78 24.56 40.99
N LEU A 292 10.66 25.71 40.31
CA LEU A 292 10.70 27.01 40.95
C LEU A 292 9.51 27.26 41.89
N ALA A 293 8.31 26.79 41.54
CA ALA A 293 7.10 26.96 42.34
C ALA A 293 7.14 26.15 43.64
N GLN A 294 7.72 24.95 43.63
CA GLN A 294 7.90 24.15 44.85
C GLN A 294 9.08 24.60 45.72
N GLY A 295 10.05 25.32 45.16
CA GLY A 295 11.26 25.73 45.86
C GLY A 295 12.43 24.76 45.68
N ARG A 296 13.45 24.83 46.55
CA ARG A 296 14.68 24.02 46.43
C ARG A 296 14.69 22.76 47.30
N ASP A 297 13.58 22.40 47.94
CA ASP A 297 13.52 21.21 48.78
C ASP A 297 13.42 19.94 47.93
N PRO A 298 14.42 19.04 47.96
CA PRO A 298 14.48 17.89 47.05
C PRO A 298 13.40 16.84 47.33
N GLN A 299 12.93 16.71 48.58
CA GLN A 299 11.93 15.71 48.97
C GLN A 299 10.56 15.90 48.30
N PRO A 300 9.89 17.08 48.39
CA PRO A 300 8.58 17.27 47.77
C PRO A 300 8.67 17.36 46.23
N LEU A 301 9.81 17.81 45.68
CA LEU A 301 10.07 17.74 44.23
C LEU A 301 10.09 16.29 43.73
N ALA A 302 10.93 15.45 44.34
CA ALA A 302 11.08 14.05 43.95
C ALA A 302 9.77 13.25 44.06
N ALA A 303 8.97 13.51 45.09
CA ALA A 303 7.68 12.83 45.32
C ALA A 303 6.64 13.08 44.21
N THR A 304 6.73 14.20 43.52
CA THR A 304 5.77 14.59 42.46
C THR A 304 6.34 14.54 41.05
N ALA A 305 7.64 14.29 40.93
CA ALA A 305 8.39 14.33 39.68
C ALA A 305 7.73 13.52 38.55
N GLY A 306 7.29 12.28 38.84
CA GLY A 306 6.64 11.43 37.86
C GLY A 306 5.36 12.01 37.28
N ALA A 307 4.50 12.60 38.11
CA ALA A 307 3.26 13.24 37.67
C ALA A 307 3.54 14.50 36.85
N VAL A 308 4.51 15.31 37.28
CA VAL A 308 4.91 16.55 36.59
C VAL A 308 5.50 16.25 35.22
N LEU A 309 6.36 15.24 35.10
CA LEU A 309 6.95 14.84 33.82
C LEU A 309 5.88 14.32 32.86
N TRP A 310 4.96 13.48 33.33
CA TRP A 310 3.83 13.02 32.51
C TRP A 310 2.93 14.16 32.05
N LEU A 311 2.64 15.12 32.95
CA LEU A 311 1.87 16.31 32.60
C LEU A 311 2.61 17.18 31.57
N ALA A 312 3.91 17.41 31.77
CA ALA A 312 4.74 18.19 30.85
C ALA A 312 4.80 17.55 29.45
N VAL A 313 5.01 16.23 29.37
CA VAL A 313 5.02 15.49 28.11
C VAL A 313 3.65 15.52 27.44
N LEU A 314 2.56 15.33 28.19
CA LEU A 314 1.20 15.37 27.64
C LEU A 314 0.86 16.75 27.09
N LEU A 315 1.12 17.82 27.86
CA LEU A 315 0.80 19.19 27.44
C LEU A 315 1.66 19.62 26.25
N ALA A 316 2.94 19.23 26.22
CA ALA A 316 3.80 19.43 25.05
C ALA A 316 3.27 18.67 23.83
N GLY A 317 2.77 17.44 24.02
CA GLY A 317 2.13 16.65 22.98
C GLY A 317 0.86 17.29 22.42
N GLN A 318 0.08 18.03 23.22
CA GLN A 318 -1.11 18.75 22.75
C GLN A 318 -0.80 19.83 21.71
N LEU A 319 0.32 20.55 21.88
CA LEU A 319 0.76 21.55 20.92
C LEU A 319 1.09 20.91 19.56
N ALA A 320 1.72 19.74 19.58
CA ALA A 320 2.08 19.01 18.39
C ALA A 320 0.85 18.41 17.67
N LEU A 321 -0.11 17.90 18.44
CA LEU A 321 -1.27 17.19 17.92
C LEU A 321 -2.16 18.06 17.03
N ASP A 322 -2.25 19.36 17.31
CA ASP A 322 -3.02 20.32 16.50
C ASP A 322 -2.57 20.38 15.03
N SER A 323 -1.29 20.09 14.78
CA SER A 323 -0.69 20.11 13.45
C SER A 323 -0.75 18.78 12.69
N LEU A 324 -1.14 17.69 13.36
CA LEU A 324 -0.99 16.32 12.86
C LEU A 324 -1.60 16.10 11.47
N PHE A 325 -2.85 16.53 11.29
CA PHE A 325 -3.58 16.43 10.02
C PHE A 325 -3.99 17.79 9.44
N ARG A 326 -3.97 18.87 10.24
CA ARG A 326 -4.44 20.19 9.78
C ARG A 326 -3.63 20.71 8.60
N SER A 327 -2.30 20.63 8.67
CA SER A 327 -1.44 21.12 7.59
C SER A 327 -1.69 20.41 6.26
N ASP A 328 -1.90 19.09 6.31
CA ASP A 328 -2.25 18.27 5.15
C ASP A 328 -3.70 18.49 4.68
N ALA A 329 -4.61 18.91 5.55
CA ALA A 329 -5.98 19.26 5.18
C ALA A 329 -6.03 20.64 4.49
N GLU A 330 -5.27 21.62 5.00
CA GLU A 330 -5.23 22.99 4.46
C GLU A 330 -4.59 23.06 3.07
N ASP A 331 -3.61 22.21 2.77
CA ASP A 331 -2.95 22.15 1.46
C ASP A 331 -3.60 21.15 0.47
N GLY A 332 -4.69 20.47 0.89
CA GLY A 332 -5.41 19.48 0.10
C GLY A 332 -4.71 18.12 -0.02
N SER A 333 -3.55 17.91 0.63
CA SER A 333 -2.86 16.62 0.64
C SER A 333 -3.72 15.49 1.22
N LEU A 334 -4.57 15.79 2.21
CA LEU A 334 -5.40 14.80 2.87
C LEU A 334 -6.46 14.19 1.93
N GLU A 335 -6.97 14.97 0.98
CA GLU A 335 -7.85 14.46 -0.09
C GLU A 335 -7.09 13.51 -1.03
N GLN A 336 -5.82 13.81 -1.32
CA GLN A 336 -4.97 12.91 -2.12
C GLN A 336 -4.72 11.58 -1.40
N TRP A 337 -4.73 11.54 -0.07
CA TRP A 337 -4.60 10.29 0.68
C TRP A 337 -5.86 9.42 0.57
N LEU A 338 -7.05 10.03 0.49
CA LEU A 338 -8.31 9.31 0.27
C LEU A 338 -8.35 8.61 -1.09
N LEU A 339 -7.68 9.20 -2.09
CA LEU A 339 -7.57 8.68 -3.45
C LEU A 339 -6.40 7.69 -3.62
N ALA A 340 -5.57 7.49 -2.60
CA ALA A 340 -4.40 6.64 -2.68
C ALA A 340 -4.79 5.15 -2.83
N PRO A 341 -4.03 4.34 -3.59
CA PRO A 341 -4.34 2.92 -3.85
C PRO A 341 -3.97 2.00 -2.66
N VAL A 342 -3.99 2.53 -1.43
CA VAL A 342 -3.70 1.81 -0.17
C VAL A 342 -4.78 2.11 0.86
N PRO A 343 -5.02 1.21 1.83
CA PRO A 343 -5.96 1.49 2.91
C PRO A 343 -5.58 2.77 3.66
N LEU A 344 -6.52 3.71 3.82
CA LEU A 344 -6.27 4.98 4.50
C LEU A 344 -5.77 4.78 5.93
N ALA A 345 -6.29 3.78 6.66
CA ALA A 345 -5.86 3.43 8.00
C ALA A 345 -4.35 3.11 8.08
N TRP A 346 -3.77 2.55 7.02
CA TRP A 346 -2.34 2.30 6.94
C TRP A 346 -1.53 3.61 6.84
N LEU A 347 -1.95 4.55 5.99
CA LEU A 347 -1.30 5.86 5.87
C LEU A 347 -1.39 6.66 7.16
N VAL A 348 -2.55 6.61 7.80
CA VAL A 348 -2.79 7.21 9.12
C VAL A 348 -1.84 6.63 10.16
N LEU A 349 -1.73 5.30 10.26
CA LEU A 349 -0.83 4.67 11.22
C LEU A 349 0.62 5.13 11.00
N VAL A 350 1.10 5.13 9.75
CA VAL A 350 2.45 5.60 9.40
C VAL A 350 2.64 7.06 9.80
N ARG A 351 1.66 7.93 9.51
CA ARG A 351 1.70 9.35 9.87
C ARG A 351 1.72 9.56 11.39
N VAL A 352 0.87 8.87 12.14
CA VAL A 352 0.80 8.99 13.61
C VAL A 352 2.09 8.49 14.25
N LEU A 353 2.63 7.35 13.80
CA LEU A 353 3.91 6.83 14.31
C LEU A 353 5.07 7.77 13.99
N LEU A 354 5.09 8.33 12.78
CA LEU A 354 6.12 9.29 12.41
C LEU A 354 6.00 10.58 13.22
N HIS A 355 4.78 11.09 13.40
CA HIS A 355 4.53 12.23 14.27
C HIS A 355 5.05 11.97 15.69
N TRP A 356 4.65 10.86 16.31
CA TRP A 356 5.16 10.43 17.63
C TRP A 356 6.69 10.37 17.68
N ALA A 357 7.32 9.76 16.67
CA ALA A 357 8.78 9.65 16.59
C ALA A 357 9.47 11.01 16.46
N THR A 358 8.81 12.01 15.88
CA THR A 358 9.37 13.35 15.72
C THR A 358 9.07 14.31 16.86
N THR A 359 8.01 14.08 17.64
CA THR A 359 7.55 15.03 18.68
C THR A 359 7.71 14.48 20.09
N ALA A 360 7.36 13.22 20.32
CA ALA A 360 7.44 12.59 21.64
C ALA A 360 8.80 11.91 21.88
N LEU A 361 9.39 11.25 20.89
CA LEU A 361 10.67 10.56 21.09
C LEU A 361 11.81 11.51 21.53
N PRO A 362 11.96 12.73 20.98
CA PRO A 362 12.93 13.69 21.51
C PRO A 362 12.66 14.08 22.97
N LEU A 363 11.38 14.21 23.37
CA LEU A 363 11.00 14.48 24.75
C LEU A 363 11.33 13.32 25.69
N ILE A 364 11.14 12.06 25.25
CA ILE A 364 11.54 10.86 26.01
C ILE A 364 13.07 10.81 26.15
N ILE A 365 13.81 11.19 25.12
CA ILE A 365 15.28 11.27 25.20
C ILE A 365 15.72 12.38 26.17
N LEU A 366 14.98 13.50 26.23
CA LEU A 366 15.24 14.61 27.15
C LEU A 366 14.75 14.32 28.59
N SER A 367 13.83 13.38 28.79
CA SER A 367 13.19 13.16 30.08
C SER A 367 14.12 12.76 31.23
N PRO A 368 15.24 12.03 31.04
CA PRO A 368 16.20 11.79 32.13
C PRO A 368 16.77 13.08 32.70
N LEU A 369 17.10 14.05 31.84
CA LEU A 369 17.59 15.37 32.26
C LEU A 369 16.51 16.12 33.04
N LEU A 370 15.28 16.13 32.54
CA LEU A 370 14.14 16.77 33.22
C LEU A 370 13.83 16.10 34.57
N ALA A 371 13.99 14.78 34.65
CA ALA A 371 13.79 14.01 35.87
C ALA A 371 14.84 14.34 36.93
N GLU A 372 16.10 14.51 36.53
CA GLU A 372 17.18 14.94 37.41
C GLU A 372 16.93 16.35 37.96
N MET A 373 16.41 17.28 37.14
CA MET A 373 16.00 18.62 37.61
C MET A 373 14.92 18.57 38.71
N LEU A 374 14.09 17.53 38.71
CA LEU A 374 13.07 17.27 39.72
C LEU A 374 13.56 16.34 40.85
N HIS A 375 14.86 16.08 40.92
CA HIS A 375 15.50 15.20 41.91
C HIS A 375 14.94 13.77 41.93
N LEU A 376 14.48 13.26 40.78
CA LEU A 376 13.99 11.89 40.68
C LEU A 376 15.15 10.90 40.93
N PRO A 377 14.99 9.93 41.85
CA PRO A 377 15.98 8.89 42.09
C PRO A 377 16.30 8.08 40.82
N HIS A 378 17.58 7.75 40.61
CA HIS A 378 18.06 7.11 39.38
C HIS A 378 17.51 5.68 39.19
N ASP A 379 17.16 4.99 40.27
CA ASP A 379 16.48 3.70 40.29
C ASP A 379 15.07 3.75 39.67
N GLN A 380 14.43 4.93 39.65
CA GLN A 380 13.10 5.12 39.08
C GLN A 380 13.12 5.53 37.59
N LEU A 381 14.30 5.87 37.03
CA LEU A 381 14.43 6.27 35.64
C LEU A 381 13.99 5.19 34.62
N PRO A 382 14.35 3.89 34.78
CA PRO A 382 13.90 2.86 33.84
C PRO A 382 12.37 2.74 33.80
N MET A 383 11.73 2.90 34.95
CA MET A 383 10.27 2.87 35.09
C MET A 383 9.62 4.05 34.37
N LEU A 384 10.22 5.24 34.49
CA LEU A 384 9.75 6.46 33.83
C LEU A 384 9.82 6.27 32.32
N LEU A 385 10.97 5.85 31.82
CA LEU A 385 11.19 5.62 30.39
C LEU A 385 10.26 4.53 29.84
N ALA A 386 10.07 3.42 30.56
CA ALA A 386 9.16 2.34 30.15
C ALA A 386 7.71 2.84 30.07
N SER A 387 7.24 3.57 31.08
CA SER A 387 5.88 4.12 31.08
C SER A 387 5.68 5.12 29.93
N LEU A 388 6.63 6.03 29.71
CA LEU A 388 6.57 7.02 28.64
C LEU A 388 6.61 6.35 27.25
N LEU A 389 7.46 5.33 27.07
CA LEU A 389 7.59 4.61 25.80
C LEU A 389 6.31 3.85 25.43
N LEU A 390 5.54 3.38 26.42
CA LEU A 390 4.24 2.73 26.18
C LEU A 390 3.09 3.73 26.06
N GLY A 391 3.02 4.72 26.94
CA GLY A 391 1.86 5.60 27.00
C GLY A 391 1.92 6.76 26.01
N THR A 392 3.08 7.30 25.62
CA THR A 392 3.14 8.38 24.62
C THR A 392 2.70 7.98 23.20
N PRO A 393 3.01 6.77 22.66
CA PRO A 393 2.40 6.35 21.39
C PRO A 393 0.90 6.07 21.56
N LEU A 394 0.46 5.58 22.72
CA LEU A 394 -0.97 5.41 23.04
C LEU A 394 -1.70 6.77 23.04
N LEU A 395 -1.14 7.79 23.68
CA LEU A 395 -1.65 9.17 23.63
C LEU A 395 -1.71 9.68 22.18
N SER A 396 -0.68 9.41 21.37
CA SER A 396 -0.63 9.86 19.97
C SER A 396 -1.71 9.19 19.10
N LEU A 397 -1.97 7.90 19.34
CA LEU A 397 -3.04 7.16 18.65
C LEU A 397 -4.43 7.65 19.03
N ILE A 398 -4.71 7.80 20.33
CA ILE A 398 -5.98 8.35 20.83
C ILE A 398 -6.17 9.79 20.33
N GLY A 399 -5.13 10.61 20.43
CA GLY A 399 -5.11 11.98 19.95
C GLY A 399 -5.34 12.09 18.45
N GLY A 400 -4.78 11.18 17.66
CA GLY A 400 -4.99 11.12 16.22
C GLY A 400 -6.46 10.98 15.84
N VAL A 401 -7.26 10.23 16.61
CA VAL A 401 -8.71 10.12 16.39
C VAL A 401 -9.40 11.47 16.62
N VAL A 402 -9.08 12.14 17.73
CA VAL A 402 -9.63 13.45 18.08
C VAL A 402 -9.23 14.54 17.07
N ALA A 403 -7.96 14.55 16.66
CA ALA A 403 -7.44 15.48 15.66
C ALA A 403 -8.13 15.32 14.30
N ALA A 404 -8.41 14.07 13.89
CA ALA A 404 -9.15 13.82 12.65
C ALA A 404 -10.60 14.30 12.71
N LEU A 405 -11.31 14.07 13.83
CA LEU A 405 -12.71 14.51 14.00
C LEU A 405 -12.89 16.04 13.96
N THR A 406 -11.81 16.77 14.24
CA THR A 406 -11.83 18.23 14.36
C THR A 406 -11.10 18.94 13.22
N VAL A 407 -10.66 18.20 12.20
CA VAL A 407 -9.86 18.74 11.08
C VAL A 407 -10.65 19.76 10.24
N GLY A 408 -11.97 19.57 10.10
CA GLY A 408 -12.84 20.46 9.33
C GLY A 408 -13.25 21.76 10.04
N ILE A 409 -12.87 21.95 11.31
CA ILE A 409 -13.29 23.09 12.12
C ILE A 409 -12.19 24.17 12.16
N ARG A 410 -12.53 25.41 11.78
CA ARG A 410 -11.62 26.56 11.91
C ARG A 410 -11.31 26.85 13.38
N ARG A 411 -10.02 26.92 13.74
CA ARG A 411 -9.49 27.12 15.12
C ARG A 411 -9.72 25.94 16.09
N SER A 412 -9.47 24.72 15.64
CA SER A 412 -9.69 23.50 16.44
C SER A 412 -8.69 23.22 17.57
N GLY A 413 -7.61 23.98 17.75
CA GLY A 413 -6.58 23.64 18.77
C GLY A 413 -7.11 23.54 20.20
N ILE A 414 -8.03 24.44 20.59
CA ILE A 414 -8.67 24.36 21.92
C ILE A 414 -9.64 23.18 21.99
N LEU A 415 -10.36 22.88 20.90
CA LEU A 415 -11.31 21.77 20.83
C LEU A 415 -10.60 20.40 20.89
N VAL A 416 -9.46 20.28 20.21
CA VAL A 416 -8.60 19.08 20.26
C VAL A 416 -8.15 18.83 21.70
N ALA A 417 -7.70 19.85 22.41
CA ALA A 417 -7.30 19.72 23.81
C ALA A 417 -8.49 19.36 24.72
N LEU A 418 -9.62 20.06 24.59
CA LEU A 418 -10.81 19.85 25.42
C LEU A 418 -11.39 18.43 25.24
N LEU A 419 -11.42 17.93 24.00
CA LEU A 419 -11.97 16.62 23.70
C LEU A 419 -10.98 15.49 24.06
N SER A 420 -9.67 15.71 23.93
CA SER A 420 -8.68 14.68 24.17
C SER A 420 -8.32 14.50 25.64
N LEU A 421 -8.37 15.56 26.47
CA LEU A 421 -8.00 15.51 27.87
C LEU A 421 -8.71 14.40 28.66
N PRO A 422 -10.05 14.23 28.59
CA PRO A 422 -10.74 13.14 29.29
C PRO A 422 -10.27 11.75 28.85
N LEU A 423 -9.96 11.57 27.56
CA LEU A 423 -9.47 10.29 27.03
C LEU A 423 -8.02 10.00 27.46
N TYR A 424 -7.25 11.02 27.81
CA TYR A 424 -5.88 10.85 28.29
C TYR A 424 -5.77 10.61 29.79
N VAL A 425 -6.79 10.96 30.58
CA VAL A 425 -6.77 10.73 32.03
C VAL A 425 -6.40 9.29 32.39
N PRO A 426 -6.99 8.24 31.78
CA PRO A 426 -6.58 6.86 32.09
C PRO A 426 -5.10 6.60 31.81
N VAL A 427 -4.58 7.11 30.69
CA VAL A 427 -3.18 6.94 30.31
C VAL A 427 -2.25 7.67 31.28
N LEU A 428 -2.61 8.87 31.73
CA LEU A 428 -1.89 9.61 32.76
C LEU A 428 -1.92 8.88 34.11
N VAL A 429 -3.09 8.37 34.51
CA VAL A 429 -3.28 7.66 35.78
C VAL A 429 -2.39 6.43 35.83
N PHE A 430 -2.38 5.60 34.78
CA PHE A 430 -1.51 4.42 34.74
C PHE A 430 -0.03 4.80 34.52
N GLY A 431 0.26 5.79 33.68
CA GLY A 431 1.61 6.29 33.43
C GLY A 431 2.31 6.81 34.68
N ALA A 432 1.77 7.88 35.26
CA ALA A 432 2.31 8.46 36.49
C ALA A 432 2.12 7.53 37.70
N GLY A 433 1.01 6.79 37.75
CA GLY A 433 0.73 5.83 38.81
C GLY A 433 1.73 4.67 38.86
N SER A 434 2.26 4.25 37.70
CA SER A 434 3.31 3.22 37.65
C SER A 434 4.60 3.67 38.34
N LEU A 435 4.95 4.95 38.23
CA LEU A 435 6.08 5.56 38.93
C LEU A 435 5.80 5.70 40.42
N ALA A 436 4.61 6.17 40.79
CA ALA A 436 4.21 6.33 42.18
C ALA A 436 4.11 4.97 42.93
N ALA A 437 3.74 3.89 42.23
CA ALA A 437 3.78 2.54 42.77
C ALA A 437 5.22 2.10 43.04
N ALA A 438 6.11 2.28 42.05
CA ALA A 438 7.52 1.94 42.19
C ALA A 438 8.19 2.70 43.35
N SER A 439 7.91 4.01 43.50
CA SER A 439 8.49 4.83 44.57
C SER A 439 8.01 4.42 45.98
N ARG A 440 6.91 3.70 46.08
CA ARG A 440 6.35 3.15 47.34
C ARG A 440 6.72 1.68 47.56
N GLY A 441 7.56 1.10 46.71
CA GLY A 441 7.91 -0.33 46.75
C GLY A 441 6.75 -1.27 46.40
N GLN A 442 5.71 -0.76 45.72
CA GLN A 442 4.59 -1.56 45.22
C GLN A 442 4.89 -2.08 43.82
N ASP A 443 4.21 -3.14 43.38
CA ASP A 443 4.38 -3.71 42.04
C ASP A 443 3.91 -2.73 40.95
N PRO A 444 4.83 -2.20 40.12
CA PRO A 444 4.49 -1.22 39.10
C PRO A 444 4.12 -1.87 37.76
N VAL A 445 4.29 -3.20 37.63
CA VAL A 445 4.09 -3.95 36.37
C VAL A 445 2.64 -3.93 35.93
N GLY A 446 1.69 -4.01 36.87
CA GLY A 446 0.25 -3.98 36.54
C GLY A 446 -0.16 -2.73 35.76
N ALA A 447 0.36 -1.56 36.13
CA ALA A 447 0.10 -0.31 35.42
C ALA A 447 0.74 -0.28 34.02
N LEU A 448 1.97 -0.81 33.87
CA LEU A 448 2.61 -0.95 32.55
C LEU A 448 1.86 -1.92 31.64
N LEU A 449 1.34 -3.03 32.18
CA LEU A 449 0.53 -3.97 31.41
C LEU A 449 -0.77 -3.34 30.93
N MET A 450 -1.43 -2.50 31.74
CA MET A 450 -2.61 -1.75 31.32
C MET A 450 -2.28 -0.77 30.18
N LEU A 451 -1.14 -0.07 30.26
CA LEU A 451 -0.66 0.79 29.17
C LEU A 451 -0.36 -0.02 27.91
N GLY A 452 0.31 -1.16 28.04
CA GLY A 452 0.62 -2.07 26.94
C GLY A 452 -0.63 -2.63 26.27
N ALA A 453 -1.62 -3.08 27.05
CA ALA A 453 -2.90 -3.55 26.54
C ALA A 453 -3.65 -2.43 25.80
N GLY A 454 -3.70 -1.22 26.39
CA GLY A 454 -4.26 -0.05 25.75
C GLY A 454 -3.57 0.28 24.42
N LEU A 455 -2.24 0.21 24.38
CA LEU A 455 -1.44 0.44 23.17
C LEU A 455 -1.74 -0.59 22.08
N VAL A 456 -1.82 -1.88 22.40
CA VAL A 456 -2.15 -2.94 21.43
C VAL A 456 -3.56 -2.71 20.86
N ILE A 457 -4.54 -2.40 21.71
CA ILE A 457 -5.90 -2.08 21.27
C ILE A 457 -5.90 -0.84 20.37
N ALA A 458 -5.21 0.22 20.77
CA ALA A 458 -5.15 1.46 20.02
C ALA A 458 -4.43 1.29 18.67
N LEU A 459 -3.38 0.47 18.58
CA LEU A 459 -2.65 0.20 17.33
C LEU A 459 -3.56 -0.41 16.25
N VAL A 460 -4.58 -1.17 16.66
CA VAL A 460 -5.55 -1.78 15.75
C VAL A 460 -6.73 -0.85 15.48
N LEU A 461 -7.35 -0.31 16.54
CA LEU A 461 -8.62 0.42 16.43
C LEU A 461 -8.45 1.89 16.06
N ALA A 462 -7.42 2.57 16.58
CA ALA A 462 -7.27 4.00 16.38
C ALA A 462 -7.04 4.37 14.89
N PRO A 463 -6.18 3.69 14.12
CA PRO A 463 -6.00 4.02 12.70
C PRO A 463 -7.28 3.84 11.87
N LEU A 464 -8.10 2.84 12.20
CA LEU A 464 -9.40 2.63 11.57
C LEU A 464 -10.38 3.75 11.92
N ALA A 465 -10.47 4.11 13.20
CA ALA A 465 -11.32 5.18 13.69
C ALA A 465 -10.92 6.55 13.12
N THR A 466 -9.62 6.87 13.11
CA THR A 466 -9.07 8.08 12.51
C THR A 466 -9.34 8.14 10.99
N ALA A 467 -9.18 7.03 10.27
CA ALA A 467 -9.49 6.98 8.84
C ALA A 467 -10.98 7.22 8.56
N ALA A 468 -11.88 6.68 9.39
CA ALA A 468 -13.31 6.96 9.30
C ALA A 468 -13.62 8.44 9.63
N ALA A 469 -13.00 8.99 10.67
CA ALA A 469 -13.15 10.39 11.05
C ALA A 469 -12.70 11.34 9.92
N ILE A 470 -11.55 11.10 9.29
CA ILE A 470 -11.07 11.90 8.14
C ILE A 470 -12.09 11.89 6.99
N ARG A 471 -12.69 10.72 6.68
CA ARG A 471 -13.72 10.61 5.63
C ARG A 471 -14.95 11.45 5.93
N ILE A 472 -15.39 11.46 7.18
CA ILE A 472 -16.57 12.22 7.64
C ILE A 472 -16.28 13.72 7.65
N SER A 473 -15.07 14.13 8.04
CA SER A 473 -14.71 15.55 8.12
C SER A 473 -14.40 16.20 6.77
N LEU A 474 -14.11 15.40 5.73
CA LEU A 474 -13.84 15.87 4.37
C LEU A 474 -15.02 15.66 3.40
N SER A 475 -16.08 14.96 3.82
CA SER A 475 -17.36 14.87 3.11
C SER A 475 -18.28 16.02 3.48
#